data_AF-A0A2Z6B0F2-F1
#
_entry.id   AF-A0A2Z6B0F2-F1
#
_cell.length_a   1.000
_cell.length_b   1.000
_cell.length_c   1.000
_cell.angle_alpha   90.00
_cell.angle_beta   90.00
_cell.angle_gamma   90.00
#
_symmetry.space_group_name_H-M   'P 1'
#
loop_
_entity.id
_entity.type
_entity.pdbx_description
1 polymer ?
#
loop_
_entity_poly.entity_id
_entity_poly.type
_entity_poly.pdbx_seq_one_letter_code
_entity_poly.pdbx_strand_id
1 'polypeptide(L)'
;MVSLGFVKDAGQSPRGTPRVYLRRNASSGAAIRAWSGKRRSTGVELCWNTPSENPETWAGPMAEAIMDLGWRSWWLDSESVARVLGGTTQEALTRWGLAFWGQYRRVGSVYLLVGENSRTKISGAVEAWERAFSHVRYAERLDIDRQMRQKTEELQNKPVRRTLVKFFPALFKSL
;
A
#
# COMPACT_ATOMS: atom_id res chain seq x y z
N MET A 1 -5.68 -17.86 0.46
CA MET A 1 -5.38 -16.92 -0.63
C MET A 1 -5.19 -15.52 -0.06
N VAL A 2 -4.13 -14.83 -0.47
CA VAL A 2 -3.87 -13.42 -0.19
C VAL A 2 -4.36 -12.61 -1.40
N SER A 3 -5.19 -11.61 -1.15
CA SER A 3 -5.66 -10.68 -2.19
C SER A 3 -4.91 -9.36 -2.06
N LEU A 4 -4.22 -8.95 -3.12
CA LEU A 4 -3.47 -7.71 -3.18
C LEU A 4 -4.32 -6.58 -3.76
N GLY A 5 -4.14 -5.38 -3.23
CA GLY A 5 -4.77 -4.16 -3.72
C GLY A 5 -3.82 -2.97 -3.63
N PHE A 6 -4.27 -1.81 -4.12
CA PHE A 6 -3.46 -0.59 -4.12
C PHE A 6 -4.18 0.54 -3.39
N VAL A 7 -3.39 1.31 -2.64
CA VAL A 7 -3.80 2.56 -1.99
C VAL A 7 -2.78 3.63 -2.33
N LYS A 8 -3.25 4.83 -2.69
CA LYS A 8 -2.38 5.95 -3.02
C LYS A 8 -1.66 6.50 -1.79
N ASP A 9 -2.43 6.68 -0.72
CA ASP A 9 -1.99 7.20 0.56
C ASP A 9 -2.76 6.52 1.69
N ALA A 10 -2.33 6.75 2.93
CA ALA A 10 -2.93 6.09 4.07
C ALA A 10 -4.39 6.49 4.31
N GLY A 11 -4.86 7.63 3.79
CA GLY A 11 -6.25 8.05 3.82
C GLY A 11 -7.17 7.22 2.92
N GLN A 12 -6.62 6.49 1.95
CA GLN A 12 -7.37 5.54 1.13
C GLN A 12 -7.44 4.13 1.74
N SER A 13 -6.65 3.84 2.79
CA SER A 13 -6.68 2.52 3.42
C SER A 13 -8.04 2.27 4.11
N PRO A 14 -8.62 1.06 4.01
CA PRO A 14 -9.85 0.75 4.72
C PRO A 14 -9.68 0.91 6.23
N ARG A 15 -10.73 1.36 6.92
CA ARG A 15 -10.71 1.61 8.36
C ARG A 15 -10.26 0.36 9.13
N GLY A 16 -9.37 0.56 10.10
CA GLY A 16 -8.84 -0.53 10.92
C GLY A 16 -7.78 -1.39 10.24
N THR A 17 -7.29 -1.00 9.06
CA THR A 17 -6.20 -1.70 8.37
C THR A 17 -4.85 -1.17 8.88
N PRO A 18 -4.10 -1.95 9.67
CA PRO A 18 -2.80 -1.53 10.19
C PRO A 18 -1.76 -1.39 9.08
N ARG A 19 -0.79 -0.51 9.34
CA ARG A 19 0.37 -0.31 8.48
C ARG A 19 1.47 -1.29 8.83
N VAL A 20 2.22 -1.71 7.83
CA VAL A 20 3.51 -2.36 7.98
C VAL A 20 4.57 -1.43 7.41
N TYR A 21 5.50 -1.03 8.27
CA TYR A 21 6.55 -0.06 7.96
C TYR A 21 7.93 -0.63 8.28
N LEU A 22 8.87 -0.51 7.35
CA LEU A 22 10.23 -1.00 7.52
C LEU A 22 11.18 0.14 7.86
N ARG A 23 12.13 -0.14 8.74
CA ARG A 23 13.17 0.82 9.13
C ARG A 23 14.52 0.12 9.26
N ARG A 24 15.57 0.76 8.74
CA ARG A 24 16.95 0.31 8.99
C ARG A 24 17.33 0.63 10.44
N ASN A 25 17.81 -0.39 11.16
CA ASN A 25 18.30 -0.25 12.53
C ASN A 25 19.33 -1.36 12.80
N ALA A 26 20.35 -1.08 13.61
CA ALA A 26 21.41 -2.04 13.93
C ALA A 26 20.87 -3.28 14.66
N SER A 27 19.81 -3.13 15.47
CA SER A 27 19.10 -4.24 16.10
C SER A 27 17.87 -4.64 15.30
N SER A 28 17.67 -5.96 15.17
CA SER A 28 16.40 -6.52 14.69
C SER A 28 15.32 -6.35 15.75
N GLY A 29 14.06 -6.26 15.31
CA GLY A 29 12.92 -6.23 16.23
C GLY A 29 11.65 -5.67 15.63
N ALA A 30 10.55 -5.95 16.31
CA ALA A 30 9.21 -5.49 15.98
C ALA A 30 8.70 -4.56 17.07
N ALA A 31 8.04 -3.47 16.68
CA ALA A 31 7.30 -2.64 17.62
C ALA A 31 5.92 -2.32 17.05
N ILE A 32 4.88 -2.56 17.84
CA ILE A 32 3.54 -2.06 17.57
C ILE A 32 3.45 -0.63 18.08
N ARG A 33 3.02 0.30 17.22
CA ARG A 33 2.95 1.72 17.54
C ARG A 33 1.65 2.31 17.02
N ALA A 34 1.19 3.36 17.69
CA ALA A 34 0.25 4.28 17.07
C ALA A 34 1.02 5.18 16.09
N TRP A 35 0.43 5.45 14.94
CA TRP A 35 0.95 6.43 14.00
C TRP A 35 -0.14 7.44 13.63
N SER A 36 0.29 8.67 13.32
CA SER A 36 -0.57 9.75 12.88
C SER A 36 -0.17 10.20 11.48
N GLY A 37 -1.06 10.04 10.52
CA GLY A 37 -0.90 10.47 9.15
C GLY A 37 -1.34 11.91 8.89
N LYS A 38 -1.05 12.38 7.68
CA LYS A 38 -1.59 13.62 7.16
C LYS A 38 -3.12 13.45 7.01
N ARG A 39 -3.91 14.42 7.51
CA ARG A 39 -5.40 14.44 7.53
C ARG A 39 -6.09 13.65 8.67
N ARG A 40 -5.54 13.67 9.89
CA ARG A 40 -6.15 13.04 11.08
C ARG A 40 -6.36 11.52 10.97
N SER A 41 -5.71 10.84 10.01
CA SER A 41 -5.67 9.39 10.02
C SER A 41 -4.78 8.95 11.18
N THR A 42 -5.38 8.31 12.18
CA THR A 42 -4.63 7.62 13.22
C THR A 42 -4.81 6.13 13.02
N GLY A 43 -3.76 5.36 13.28
CA GLY A 43 -3.80 3.93 13.07
C GLY A 43 -2.75 3.21 13.89
N VAL A 44 -2.81 1.88 13.79
CA VAL A 44 -1.80 0.98 14.33
C VAL A 44 -0.80 0.68 13.23
N GLU A 45 0.48 0.66 13.55
CA GLU A 45 1.53 0.18 12.68
C GLU A 45 2.39 -0.90 13.36
N LEU A 46 2.84 -1.86 12.56
CA LEU A 46 3.99 -2.68 12.85
C LEU A 46 5.21 -1.99 12.26
N CYS A 47 6.08 -1.47 13.12
CA CYS A 47 7.39 -0.96 12.75
C CYS A 47 8.40 -2.10 12.85
N TRP A 48 8.88 -2.58 11.70
CA TRP A 48 9.85 -3.66 11.61
C TRP A 48 11.28 -3.11 11.40
N ASN A 49 12.16 -3.39 12.35
CA ASN A 49 13.57 -3.02 12.27
C ASN A 49 14.35 -4.10 11.51
N THR A 50 15.01 -3.69 10.44
CA THR A 50 15.81 -4.56 9.56
C THR A 50 17.30 -4.29 9.77
N PRO A 51 18.11 -5.29 10.16
CA PRO A 51 19.55 -5.13 10.36
C PRO A 51 20.34 -5.16 9.05
N SER A 52 19.77 -5.71 7.97
CA SER A 52 20.48 -5.96 6.71
C SER A 52 19.62 -5.64 5.47
N GLU A 53 20.29 -5.45 4.33
CA GLU A 53 19.67 -5.30 3.00
C GLU A 53 19.32 -6.64 2.35
N ASN A 54 19.67 -7.76 3.00
CA ASN A 54 19.21 -9.07 2.58
C ASN A 54 17.85 -9.35 3.24
N PRO A 55 16.72 -9.38 2.51
CA PRO A 55 15.41 -9.68 3.09
C PRO A 55 15.27 -11.13 3.53
N GLU A 56 16.07 -12.07 3.01
CA GLU A 56 15.98 -13.49 3.39
C GLU A 56 16.25 -13.72 4.88
N THR A 57 17.01 -12.83 5.54
CA THR A 57 17.36 -12.98 6.95
C THR A 57 16.28 -12.49 7.92
N TRP A 58 15.26 -11.74 7.43
CA TRP A 58 14.27 -11.12 8.32
C TRP A 58 12.83 -11.14 7.80
N ALA A 59 12.59 -11.42 6.52
CA ALA A 59 11.23 -11.44 5.95
C ALA A 59 10.39 -12.61 6.48
N GLY A 60 11.02 -13.76 6.78
CA GLY A 60 10.35 -14.90 7.41
C GLY A 60 9.82 -14.59 8.81
N PRO A 61 10.68 -14.17 9.77
CA PRO A 61 10.24 -13.73 11.09
C PRO A 61 9.21 -12.60 11.05
N MET A 62 9.31 -11.70 10.06
CA MET A 62 8.31 -10.65 9.83
C MET A 62 6.95 -11.23 9.42
N ALA A 63 6.93 -12.21 8.52
CA ALA A 63 5.71 -12.89 8.10
C ALA A 63 5.04 -13.60 9.29
N GLU A 64 5.82 -14.30 10.11
CA GLU A 64 5.35 -14.96 11.34
C GLU A 64 4.72 -13.96 12.30
N ALA A 65 5.41 -12.86 12.61
CA ALA A 65 4.88 -11.84 13.50
C ALA A 65 3.56 -11.24 13.00
N ILE A 66 3.42 -10.96 11.70
CA ILE A 66 2.15 -10.47 11.13
C ILE A 66 1.04 -11.53 11.25
N MET A 67 1.38 -12.81 11.06
CA MET A 67 0.41 -13.90 11.24
C MET A 67 -0.03 -14.06 12.69
N ASP A 68 0.88 -13.90 13.66
CA ASP A 68 0.61 -14.00 15.09
C ASP A 68 -0.27 -12.85 15.60
N LEU A 69 -0.10 -11.65 15.01
CA LEU A 69 -0.99 -10.51 15.27
C LEU A 69 -2.42 -10.74 14.79
N GLY A 70 -2.68 -11.78 13.99
CA GLY A 70 -4.02 -12.17 13.56
C GLY A 70 -4.68 -11.18 12.60
N TRP A 71 -3.91 -10.27 11.99
CA TRP A 71 -4.43 -9.25 11.08
C TRP A 71 -4.97 -9.87 9.79
N ARG A 72 -6.27 -9.70 9.55
CA ARG A 72 -6.93 -10.15 8.31
C ARG A 72 -6.71 -9.20 7.13
N SER A 73 -6.35 -7.96 7.43
CA SER A 73 -5.94 -6.98 6.44
C SER A 73 -4.82 -6.11 6.99
N TRP A 74 -3.93 -5.66 6.12
CA TRP A 74 -2.86 -4.71 6.45
C TRP A 74 -2.38 -4.01 5.17
N TRP A 75 -1.64 -2.92 5.29
CA TRP A 75 -1.04 -2.26 4.14
C TRP A 75 0.47 -2.06 4.31
N LEU A 76 1.21 -2.29 3.23
CA LEU A 76 2.66 -2.15 3.19
C LEU A 76 3.04 -0.75 2.73
N ASP A 77 3.89 -0.08 3.50
CA ASP A 77 4.59 1.10 3.00
C ASP A 77 5.72 0.68 2.06
N SER A 78 5.41 0.69 0.76
CA SER A 78 6.34 0.35 -0.32
C SER A 78 7.59 1.24 -0.35
N GLU A 79 7.48 2.50 0.05
CA GLU A 79 8.62 3.43 0.06
C GLU A 79 9.60 3.06 1.17
N SER A 80 9.08 2.61 2.31
CA SER A 80 9.90 2.12 3.43
C SER A 80 10.72 0.89 3.04
N VAL A 81 10.14 -0.01 2.23
CA VAL A 81 10.84 -1.18 1.69
C VAL A 81 11.97 -0.77 0.76
N ALA A 82 11.68 0.12 -0.21
CA ALA A 82 12.67 0.64 -1.14
C ALA A 82 13.83 1.34 -0.43
N ARG A 83 13.54 2.12 0.61
CA ARG A 83 14.55 2.81 1.43
C ARG A 83 15.47 1.83 2.17
N VAL A 84 14.91 0.75 2.70
CA VAL A 84 15.65 -0.25 3.48
C VAL A 84 16.51 -1.17 2.62
N LEU A 85 16.00 -1.58 1.45
CA LEU A 85 16.66 -2.54 0.57
C LEU A 85 17.54 -1.88 -0.50
N GLY A 86 17.43 -0.57 -0.66
CA GLY A 86 18.08 0.17 -1.74
C GLY A 86 17.47 -0.15 -3.12
N GLY A 87 17.91 0.60 -4.13
CA GLY A 87 17.50 0.40 -5.52
C GLY A 87 16.11 0.96 -5.85
N THR A 88 15.54 0.48 -6.95
CA THR A 88 14.21 0.92 -7.39
C THR A 88 13.10 0.27 -6.56
N THR A 89 11.95 0.94 -6.44
CA THR A 89 10.77 0.39 -5.74
C THR A 89 10.38 -1.00 -6.24
N GLN A 90 10.46 -1.23 -7.56
CA GLN A 90 10.12 -2.53 -8.15
C GLN A 90 11.10 -3.63 -7.71
N GLU A 91 12.41 -3.38 -7.79
CA GLU A 91 13.44 -4.37 -7.40
C GLU A 91 13.36 -4.68 -5.90
N ALA A 92 13.28 -3.65 -5.07
CA ALA A 92 13.19 -3.79 -3.62
C ALA A 92 11.95 -4.59 -3.20
N LEU A 93 10.78 -4.24 -3.75
CA LEU A 93 9.56 -4.99 -3.50
C LEU A 93 9.65 -6.42 -4.02
N THR A 94 10.17 -6.63 -5.23
CA THR A 94 10.32 -7.97 -5.79
C THR A 94 11.15 -8.84 -4.86
N ARG A 95 12.34 -8.37 -4.44
CA ARG A 95 13.22 -9.07 -3.49
C ARG A 95 12.54 -9.34 -2.15
N TRP A 96 11.89 -8.33 -1.57
CA TRP A 96 11.16 -8.49 -0.30
C TRP A 96 10.04 -9.53 -0.42
N GLY A 97 9.18 -9.42 -1.44
CA GLY A 97 8.02 -10.29 -1.58
C GLY A 97 8.39 -11.73 -1.90
N LEU A 98 9.47 -11.97 -2.67
CA LEU A 98 10.00 -13.32 -2.87
C LEU A 98 10.44 -13.98 -1.56
N ALA A 99 11.08 -13.23 -0.66
CA ALA A 99 11.45 -13.74 0.66
C ALA A 99 10.25 -13.86 1.63
N PHE A 100 9.28 -12.94 1.54
CA PHE A 100 8.16 -12.82 2.47
C PHE A 100 7.00 -13.78 2.17
N TRP A 101 6.50 -13.79 0.93
CA TRP A 101 5.32 -14.57 0.54
C TRP A 101 5.57 -16.08 0.59
N GLY A 102 6.83 -16.48 0.43
CA GLY A 102 7.30 -17.84 0.67
C GLY A 102 7.05 -18.33 2.09
N GLN A 103 6.91 -17.44 3.09
CA GLN A 103 6.67 -17.79 4.49
C GLN A 103 5.26 -17.40 4.97
N TYR A 104 4.62 -16.42 4.33
CA TYR A 104 3.28 -15.97 4.70
C TYR A 104 2.19 -16.95 4.22
N ARG A 105 1.42 -17.51 5.15
CA ARG A 105 0.41 -18.56 4.89
C ARG A 105 -1.03 -18.18 5.21
N ARG A 106 -1.28 -17.01 5.79
CA ARG A 106 -2.63 -16.58 6.12
C ARG A 106 -3.41 -16.05 4.92
N VAL A 107 -4.73 -16.24 4.98
CA VAL A 107 -5.69 -15.62 4.07
C VAL A 107 -5.94 -14.19 4.51
N GLY A 108 -5.94 -13.24 3.59
CA GLY A 108 -6.17 -11.84 3.93
C GLY A 108 -6.06 -10.88 2.75
N SER A 109 -6.34 -9.61 3.04
CA SER A 109 -6.22 -8.51 2.07
C SER A 109 -4.98 -7.67 2.38
N VAL A 110 -4.07 -7.52 1.43
CA VAL A 110 -2.86 -6.71 1.59
C VAL A 110 -2.86 -5.57 0.59
N TYR A 111 -2.74 -4.34 1.07
CA TYR A 111 -2.68 -3.17 0.21
C TYR A 111 -1.24 -2.69 0.07
N LEU A 112 -0.81 -2.33 -1.13
CA LEU A 112 0.49 -1.69 -1.36
C LEU A 112 0.30 -0.20 -1.53
N LEU A 113 1.11 0.58 -0.81
CA LEU A 113 1.17 2.02 -0.98
C LEU A 113 1.81 2.36 -2.33
N VAL A 114 1.05 2.96 -3.24
CA VAL A 114 1.53 3.30 -4.60
C VAL A 114 2.01 4.73 -4.77
N GLY A 115 1.58 5.66 -3.91
CA GLY A 115 1.88 7.08 -4.06
C GLY A 115 1.44 7.64 -5.42
N GLU A 116 1.98 8.80 -5.78
CA GLU A 116 1.64 9.50 -7.02
C GLU A 116 2.16 8.77 -8.26
N ASN A 117 3.42 8.29 -8.22
CA ASN A 117 4.18 7.93 -9.42
C ASN A 117 4.79 6.51 -9.42
N SER A 118 4.45 5.67 -8.44
CA SER A 118 5.09 4.35 -8.29
C SER A 118 4.22 3.17 -8.72
N ARG A 119 2.98 3.42 -9.17
CA ARG A 119 2.02 2.37 -9.54
C ARG A 119 2.57 1.35 -10.52
N THR A 120 3.12 1.79 -11.67
CA THR A 120 3.67 0.87 -12.69
C THR A 120 4.79 -0.01 -12.14
N LYS A 121 5.68 0.57 -11.31
CA LYS A 121 6.79 -0.15 -10.66
C LYS A 121 6.27 -1.21 -9.69
N ILE A 122 5.24 -0.87 -8.92
CA ILE A 122 4.64 -1.77 -7.94
C ILE A 122 3.84 -2.88 -8.63
N SER A 123 3.13 -2.59 -9.71
CA SER A 123 2.48 -3.61 -10.55
C SER A 123 3.48 -4.65 -11.05
N GLY A 124 4.65 -4.23 -11.53
CA GLY A 124 5.70 -5.15 -11.96
C GLY A 124 6.19 -6.10 -10.85
N ALA A 125 6.28 -5.62 -9.61
CA ALA A 125 6.61 -6.47 -8.46
C ALA A 125 5.46 -7.43 -8.11
N VAL A 126 4.21 -6.97 -8.15
CA VAL A 126 3.02 -7.80 -7.92
C VAL A 126 2.94 -8.95 -8.92
N GLU A 127 3.13 -8.66 -10.21
CA GLU A 127 3.15 -9.70 -11.25
C GLU A 127 4.22 -10.77 -10.99
N ALA A 128 5.41 -10.34 -10.54
CA ALA A 128 6.47 -11.28 -10.19
C ALA A 128 6.06 -12.19 -9.02
N TRP A 129 5.38 -11.67 -8.01
CA TRP A 129 4.88 -12.46 -6.89
C TRP A 129 3.75 -13.41 -7.29
N GLU A 130 2.81 -12.97 -8.14
CA GLU A 130 1.72 -13.84 -8.63
C GLU A 130 2.25 -15.03 -9.45
N ARG A 131 3.32 -14.81 -10.24
CA ARG A 131 4.00 -15.89 -10.96
C ARG A 131 4.70 -16.86 -10.02
N ALA A 132 5.33 -16.36 -8.95
CA ALA A 132 6.09 -17.18 -8.00
C ALA A 132 5.22 -17.90 -6.96
N PHE A 133 4.06 -17.34 -6.60
CA PHE A 133 3.23 -17.85 -5.51
C PHE A 133 1.76 -17.96 -5.91
N SER A 134 1.25 -19.19 -5.99
CA SER A 134 -0.14 -19.48 -6.39
C SER A 134 -1.18 -18.93 -5.41
N HIS A 135 -0.82 -18.72 -4.14
CA HIS A 135 -1.71 -18.20 -3.12
C HIS A 135 -1.78 -16.67 -3.07
N VAL A 136 -0.98 -15.96 -3.85
CA VAL A 136 -0.93 -14.49 -3.91
C VAL A 136 -1.54 -14.03 -5.23
N ARG A 137 -2.56 -13.16 -5.15
CA ARG A 137 -3.26 -12.66 -6.34
C ARG A 137 -3.62 -11.20 -6.22
N TYR A 138 -3.44 -10.42 -7.28
CA TYR A 138 -4.02 -9.10 -7.41
C TYR A 138 -5.54 -9.20 -7.52
N ALA A 139 -6.24 -8.31 -6.83
CA ALA A 139 -7.69 -8.24 -6.84
C ALA A 139 -8.13 -6.81 -7.14
N GLU A 140 -8.67 -6.58 -8.33
CA GLU A 140 -9.12 -5.25 -8.80
C GLU A 140 -10.12 -4.59 -7.84
N ARG A 141 -10.98 -5.38 -7.19
CA ARG A 141 -11.91 -4.90 -6.15
C ARG A 141 -11.23 -4.25 -4.94
N LEU A 142 -9.93 -4.50 -4.72
CA LEU A 142 -9.12 -3.93 -3.66
C LEU A 142 -8.23 -2.77 -4.14
N ASP A 143 -8.32 -2.38 -5.41
CA ASP A 143 -7.59 -1.25 -5.98
C ASP A 143 -8.32 0.08 -5.73
N ILE A 144 -8.17 0.58 -4.51
CA ILE A 144 -8.86 1.80 -4.07
C ILE A 144 -8.33 3.02 -4.81
N ASP A 145 -7.03 3.06 -5.14
CA ASP A 145 -6.44 4.14 -5.95
C ASP A 145 -7.14 4.24 -7.32
N ARG A 146 -7.31 3.13 -8.02
CA ARG A 146 -8.00 3.11 -9.33
C ARG A 146 -9.47 3.51 -9.22
N GLN A 147 -10.19 2.95 -8.26
CA GLN A 147 -11.61 3.26 -8.03
C GLN A 147 -11.81 4.77 -7.76
N MET A 148 -10.92 5.38 -6.97
CA MET A 148 -10.97 6.82 -6.66
C MET A 148 -10.64 7.69 -7.88
N ARG A 149 -9.67 7.30 -8.72
CA ARG A 149 -9.34 8.01 -9.96
C ARG A 149 -10.52 7.99 -10.93
N GLN A 150 -11.10 6.82 -11.17
CA GLN A 150 -12.27 6.65 -12.03
C GLN A 150 -13.45 7.50 -11.55
N LYS A 151 -13.76 7.46 -10.24
CA LYS A 151 -14.83 8.29 -9.66
C LYS A 151 -14.55 9.79 -9.82
N THR A 152 -13.30 10.21 -9.72
CA THR A 152 -12.91 11.62 -9.90
C THR A 152 -13.08 12.06 -11.35
N GLU A 153 -12.67 11.23 -12.31
CA GLU A 153 -12.84 11.47 -13.74
C GLU A 153 -14.32 11.50 -14.14
N GLU A 154 -15.13 10.57 -13.65
CA GLU A 154 -16.59 10.58 -13.85
C GLU A 154 -17.25 11.86 -13.34
N LEU A 155 -16.83 12.35 -12.17
CA LEU A 155 -17.34 13.61 -11.61
C LEU A 155 -16.91 14.83 -12.43
N GLN A 156 -15.72 14.82 -13.01
CA GLN A 156 -15.25 15.89 -13.91
C GLN A 156 -15.98 15.89 -15.25
N ASN A 157 -16.34 14.70 -15.75
CA ASN A 157 -17.04 14.53 -17.03
C ASN A 157 -18.57 14.70 -16.93
N LYS A 158 -19.15 14.76 -15.72
CA LYS A 158 -20.58 15.03 -15.56
C LYS A 158 -20.92 16.48 -15.96
N PRO A 159 -21.96 16.69 -16.80
CA PRO A 159 -22.27 17.98 -17.44
C PRO A 159 -22.78 19.09 -16.48
N VAL A 160 -22.79 18.87 -15.16
CA VAL A 160 -23.31 19.82 -14.15
C VAL A 160 -22.55 21.15 -14.16
N ARG A 161 -21.26 21.16 -14.55
CA ARG A 161 -20.50 22.41 -14.72
C ARG A 161 -21.00 23.30 -15.87
N ARG A 162 -21.65 22.76 -16.91
CA ARG A 162 -22.26 23.58 -17.97
C ARG A 162 -23.62 24.14 -17.56
N THR A 163 -24.29 23.51 -16.61
CA THR A 163 -25.64 23.91 -16.16
C THR A 163 -25.54 25.05 -15.15
N LEU A 164 -24.65 24.98 -14.16
CA LEU A 164 -24.49 26.08 -13.18
C LEU A 164 -23.95 27.39 -13.79
N VAL A 165 -23.07 27.31 -14.79
CA VAL A 165 -22.61 28.50 -15.54
C VAL A 165 -23.74 29.13 -16.38
N LYS A 166 -24.70 28.33 -16.85
CA LYS A 166 -25.91 28.83 -17.53
C LYS A 166 -26.93 29.46 -16.58
N PHE A 167 -27.04 28.95 -15.34
CA PHE A 167 -28.02 29.46 -14.37
C PHE A 167 -27.50 30.61 -13.49
N PHE A 168 -26.17 30.77 -13.34
CA PHE A 168 -25.58 31.86 -12.55
C PHE A 168 -24.40 32.55 -13.25
N PRO A 169 -24.61 33.18 -14.42
CA PRO A 169 -23.53 33.87 -15.14
C PRO A 169 -22.96 35.09 -14.41
N ALA A 170 -23.68 35.64 -13.42
CA ALA A 170 -23.27 36.83 -12.67
C ALA A 170 -22.21 36.58 -11.60
N LEU A 171 -22.04 35.33 -11.12
CA LEU A 171 -21.05 34.99 -10.09
C LEU A 171 -19.61 34.83 -10.65
N PHE A 172 -19.46 34.81 -11.98
CA PHE A 172 -18.16 34.59 -12.66
C PHE A 172 -17.71 35.79 -13.52
N LYS A 173 -18.33 36.97 -13.37
CA LYS A 173 -17.95 38.20 -14.09
C LYS A 173 -16.97 39.12 -13.34
N SER A 174 -16.36 38.66 -12.25
CA SER A 174 -15.29 39.40 -11.56
C SER A 174 -14.05 38.54 -11.30
N LEU A 175 -13.44 38.06 -12.38
CA LEU A 175 -12.02 37.73 -12.49
C LEU A 175 -11.55 38.09 -13.89
#